data_AF-A0A2V9KLI8-F1
#
_entry.id   AF-A0A2V9KLI8-F1
#
_cell.length_a   1.000
_cell.length_b   1.000
_cell.length_c   1.000
_cell.angle_alpha   90.00
_cell.angle_beta   90.00
_cell.angle_gamma   90.00
#
_symmetry.space_group_name_H-M   'P 1'
#
loop_
_entity.id
_entity.type
_entity.pdbx_description
1 polymer ?
#
loop_
_entity_poly.entity_id
_entity_poly.type
_entity_poly.pdbx_seq_one_letter_code
_entity_poly.pdbx_strand_id
1 'polypeptide(L)' 'ELSEEQVISLVRGLPAERKRAALLALAQEAQAGREDRLRWAEAQLRRASAKRGLDWDRMSEDEREPFVDALLHEK' A
#
# COMPACT_ATOMS: atom_id res chain seq x y z
N GLU A 1 -8.77 -16.41 16.76
CA GLU A 1 -8.46 -16.12 15.35
C GLU A 1 -7.28 -16.97 14.91
N LEU A 2 -7.09 -17.20 13.61
CA LEU A 2 -5.94 -17.95 13.08
C LEU A 2 -4.71 -17.04 12.98
N SER A 3 -3.52 -17.55 13.29
CA SER A 3 -2.26 -16.84 13.00
C SER A 3 -1.95 -16.85 11.50
N GLU A 4 -1.10 -15.92 11.05
CA GLU A 4 -0.62 -15.87 9.67
C GLU A 4 0.01 -17.20 9.23
N GLU A 5 0.85 -17.78 10.09
CA GLU A 5 1.50 -19.08 9.87
C GLU A 5 0.48 -20.22 9.70
N GLN A 6 -0.60 -20.20 10.49
CA GLN A 6 -1.69 -21.18 10.39
C GLN A 6 -2.46 -21.03 9.07
N VAL A 7 -2.73 -19.80 8.63
CA VAL A 7 -3.39 -19.53 7.35
C VAL A 7 -2.52 -20.02 6.18
N ILE A 8 -1.21 -19.73 6.21
CA ILE A 8 -0.26 -20.18 5.18
C ILE A 8 -0.21 -21.71 5.13
N SER A 9 -0.19 -22.38 6.29
CA SER A 9 -0.20 -23.84 6.37
C SER A 9 -1.45 -24.44 5.74
N LEU A 10 -2.63 -23.85 5.98
CA LEU A 10 -3.89 -24.28 5.38
C LEU A 10 -3.86 -24.16 3.85
N VAL A 11 -3.39 -23.03 3.31
CA VAL A 11 -3.25 -22.84 1.86
C VAL A 11 -2.27 -23.85 1.26
N ARG A 12 -1.17 -24.16 1.96
CA ARG A 12 -0.20 -25.19 1.54
C ARG A 12 -0.80 -26.60 1.49
N GLY A 13 -1.80 -26.89 2.31
CA GLY A 13 -2.53 -28.17 2.30
C GLY A 13 -3.49 -28.36 1.13
N LEU A 14 -3.82 -27.31 0.37
CA LEU A 14 -4.82 -27.38 -0.70
C LEU A 14 -4.30 -28.14 -1.95
N PRO A 15 -5.19 -28.80 -2.72
CA PRO A 15 -4.89 -29.27 -4.07
C PRO A 15 -4.44 -28.13 -4.99
N ALA A 16 -3.66 -28.44 -6.03
CA ALA A 16 -3.05 -27.44 -6.92
C ALA A 16 -4.05 -26.45 -7.53
N GLU A 17 -5.21 -26.93 -8.00
CA GLU A 17 -6.27 -26.08 -8.55
C GLU A 17 -6.82 -25.09 -7.53
N ARG A 18 -7.00 -25.53 -6.28
CA ARG A 18 -7.50 -24.70 -5.18
C ARG A 18 -6.45 -23.71 -4.68
N LYS A 19 -5.17 -24.07 -4.71
CA LYS A 19 -4.06 -23.12 -4.46
C LYS A 19 -4.06 -22.01 -5.50
N ARG A 20 -4.22 -22.35 -6.77
CA ARG A 20 -4.29 -21.37 -7.87
C ARG A 20 -5.49 -20.43 -7.70
N ALA A 21 -6.65 -20.96 -7.33
CA ALA A 21 -7.83 -20.15 -7.04
C ALA A 21 -7.60 -19.18 -5.86
N ALA A 22 -7.04 -19.68 -4.75
CA ALA A 22 -6.72 -18.85 -3.58
C ALA A 22 -5.71 -17.74 -3.91
N LEU A 23 -4.67 -18.05 -4.67
CA LEU A 23 -3.70 -17.06 -5.14
C LEU A 23 -4.35 -15.94 -5.95
N LEU A 24 -5.20 -16.30 -6.92
CA LEU A 24 -5.87 -15.32 -7.79
C LEU A 24 -6.84 -14.42 -7.00
N ALA A 25 -7.59 -15.00 -6.05
CA ALA A 25 -8.49 -14.23 -5.19
C ALA A 25 -7.71 -13.21 -4.32
N LEU A 26 -6.65 -13.67 -3.65
CA LEU A 26 -5.80 -12.80 -2.83
C LEU A 26 -5.11 -11.71 -3.67
N ALA A 27 -4.68 -12.02 -4.89
CA ALA A 27 -4.10 -11.04 -5.81
C ALA A 27 -5.11 -9.97 -6.23
N GLN A 28 -6.36 -10.36 -6.51
CA GLN A 28 -7.44 -9.43 -6.84
C GLN A 28 -7.78 -8.52 -5.66
N GLU A 29 -7.87 -9.05 -4.44
CA GLU A 29 -8.11 -8.25 -3.22
C GLU A 29 -6.96 -7.29 -2.95
N ALA A 30 -5.71 -7.74 -3.09
CA ALA A 30 -4.53 -6.91 -2.94
C ALA A 30 -4.52 -5.75 -3.93
N GLN A 31 -4.95 -5.99 -5.16
CA GLN A 31 -5.08 -4.98 -6.22
C GLN A 31 -6.25 -4.02 -5.97
N ALA A 32 -7.42 -4.52 -5.57
CA ALA A 32 -8.59 -3.69 -5.26
C ALA A 32 -8.28 -2.71 -4.13
N GLY A 33 -7.60 -3.16 -3.07
CA GLY A 33 -7.16 -2.27 -1.99
C GLY A 33 -5.98 -1.36 -2.35
N ARG A 34 -5.27 -1.61 -3.47
CA ARG A 34 -4.08 -0.83 -3.85
C ARG A 34 -4.45 0.59 -4.25
N GLU A 35 -5.47 0.76 -5.07
CA GLU A 35 -5.90 2.10 -5.51
C GLU A 35 -6.37 2.94 -4.33
N ASP A 36 -7.14 2.34 -3.41
CA ASP A 36 -7.60 2.99 -2.19
C ASP A 36 -6.42 3.43 -1.31
N ARG A 37 -5.42 2.56 -1.12
CA ARG A 37 -4.19 2.88 -0.39
C ARG A 37 -3.41 4.02 -1.04
N LEU A 38 -3.30 4.01 -2.38
CA LEU A 38 -2.62 5.08 -3.12
C LEU A 38 -3.34 6.42 -2.99
N ARG A 39 -4.68 6.44 -3.16
CA ARG A 39 -5.48 7.66 -2.97
C ARG A 39 -5.38 8.19 -1.54
N TRP A 40 -5.40 7.30 -0.56
CA TRP A 40 -5.24 7.68 0.83
C TRP A 40 -3.84 8.26 1.11
N ALA A 41 -2.79 7.61 0.62
CA ALA A 41 -1.41 8.07 0.78
C ALA A 41 -1.20 9.45 0.14
N GLU A 42 -1.69 9.63 -1.09
CA GLU A 42 -1.62 10.91 -1.80
C GLU A 42 -2.39 12.01 -1.07
N ALA A 43 -3.56 11.71 -0.49
CA ALA A 43 -4.29 12.66 0.34
C ALA A 43 -3.50 13.06 1.62
N GLN A 44 -2.74 12.15 2.23
CA GLN A 44 -1.86 12.50 3.35
C GLN A 44 -0.71 13.40 2.89
N LEU A 45 -0.12 13.15 1.73
CA LEU A 45 0.96 13.95 1.18
C LEU A 45 0.50 15.38 0.83
N ARG A 46 -0.70 15.53 0.25
CA ARG A 46 -1.36 16.85 0.06
C ARG A 46 -1.55 17.60 1.37
N ARG A 47 -1.98 16.92 2.44
CA ARG A 47 -2.14 17.53 3.76
C ARG A 47 -0.79 17.94 4.37
N ALA A 48 0.22 17.08 4.27
CA ALA A 48 1.54 17.29 4.86
C ALA A 48 2.31 18.43 4.15
N SER A 49 2.18 18.55 2.84
CA SER A 49 2.76 19.63 2.03
C SER A 49 2.06 20.96 2.31
N ALA A 50 0.73 20.98 2.34
CA ALA A 50 -0.04 22.18 2.64
C ALA A 50 0.29 22.77 4.02
N LYS A 51 0.51 21.91 5.04
CA LYS A 51 0.97 22.34 6.38
C LYS A 51 2.31 23.08 6.35
N ARG A 52 3.13 22.85 5.32
CA ARG A 52 4.45 23.45 5.11
C ARG A 52 4.41 24.56 4.05
N GLY A 53 3.22 24.99 3.60
CA GLY A 53 3.05 26.01 2.58
C GLY A 53 3.39 25.55 1.16
N LEU A 54 3.50 24.24 0.94
CA LEU A 54 3.78 23.64 -0.36
C LEU A 54 2.50 23.10 -1.00
N ASP A 55 2.49 22.99 -2.33
CA ASP A 55 1.39 22.42 -3.11
C ASP A 55 1.85 21.12 -3.78
N TRP A 56 1.46 19.97 -3.20
CA TRP A 56 1.80 18.64 -3.69
C TRP A 56 1.50 18.46 -5.18
N ASP A 57 0.37 18.97 -5.68
CA ASP A 57 -0.07 18.74 -7.05
C ASP A 57 0.75 19.57 -8.07
N ARG A 58 1.48 20.58 -7.60
CA ARG A 58 2.39 21.41 -8.40
C ARG A 58 3.87 21.03 -8.29
N MET A 59 4.25 20.24 -7.30
CA MET A 59 5.62 19.77 -7.13
C MET A 59 6.01 18.80 -8.25
N SER A 60 7.24 18.95 -8.76
CA SER A 60 7.87 17.98 -9.65
C SER A 60 8.24 16.69 -8.92
N GLU A 61 8.59 15.64 -9.64
CA GLU A 61 9.07 14.39 -9.04
C GLU A 61 10.34 14.61 -8.21
N ASP A 62 11.29 15.40 -8.73
CA ASP A 62 12.54 15.79 -8.06
C ASP A 62 12.31 16.58 -6.76
N GLU A 63 11.18 17.28 -6.63
CA GLU A 63 10.79 17.99 -5.41
C GLU A 63 10.04 17.09 -4.42
N ARG A 64 9.28 16.10 -4.93
CA ARG A 64 8.47 15.18 -4.12
C ARG A 64 9.34 14.14 -3.42
N GLU A 65 10.34 13.60 -4.09
CA GLU A 65 11.23 12.57 -3.53
C GLU A 65 11.92 13.04 -2.21
N PRO A 66 12.65 14.16 -2.17
CA PRO A 66 13.28 14.63 -0.93
C PRO A 66 12.25 15.06 0.13
N PHE A 67 11.06 15.52 -0.27
CA PHE A 67 9.99 15.83 0.67
C PHE A 67 9.44 14.58 1.36
N VAL A 68 9.19 13.50 0.61
CA VAL A 68 8.75 12.22 1.17
C VAL A 68 9.82 11.63 2.07
N ASP A 69 11.08 11.68 1.65
CA ASP A 69 12.21 11.22 2.47
C ASP A 69 12.28 11.96 3.80
N ALA A 70 12.15 13.29 3.79
CA ALA A 70 12.12 14.09 5.02
C ALA A 70 10.95 13.72 5.94
N LEU A 71 9.76 13.43 5.40
CA LEU A 71 8.61 13.00 6.19
C LEU A 71 8.82 11.64 6.86
N LEU A 72 9.45 10.69 6.16
CA LEU A 72 9.71 9.34 6.70
C LEU A 72 10.75 9.35 7.84
N HIS A 73 11.63 10.35 7.84
CA HIS A 73 12.70 10.50 8.83
C HIS A 73 12.40 11.54 9.92
N GLU A 74 11.20 12.13 9.92
CA GLU A 74 10.73 13.06 10.95
C GLU A 74 10.36 12.28 12.22
N LYS A 75 10.83 12.72 13.39
CA LYS A 75 10.60 12.05 14.69
C LYS A 75 9.35 12.53 15.39
#